data_AF-A0YQ06-F1
#
_entry.id   AF-A0YQ06-F1
#
_cell.length_a   1.000
_cell.length_b   1.000
_cell.length_c   1.000
_cell.angle_alpha   90.00
_cell.angle_beta   90.00
_cell.angle_gamma   90.00
#
_symmetry.space_group_name_H-M   'P 1'
#
loop_
_entity.id
_entity.type
_entity.pdbx_description
1 polymer ?
#
loop_
_entity_poly.entity_id
_entity_poly.type
_entity_poly.pdbx_seq_one_letter_code
_entity_poly.pdbx_strand_id
1 'polypeptide(L)'
;MGFLGKLFGKKEEEKAASTPKVAVSKAATEKSIAPEKVGIDGDFDESGLAKRVAQALDDANISDNVGLWVAQKGSTVILKYNEDAKDVLTKAEQVAKGVEGATGVETVPNS
;
A
#
# COMPACT_ATOMS: atom_id res chain seq x y z
N MET A 1 14.43 1.41 5.93
CA MET A 1 13.22 1.67 6.73
C MET A 1 12.13 1.69 5.70
N GLY A 2 11.24 0.70 5.66
CA GLY A 2 10.41 0.47 4.47
C GLY A 2 9.51 1.66 4.08
N PHE A 3 8.95 1.65 2.88
CA PHE A 3 7.84 2.51 2.45
C PHE A 3 6.74 2.58 3.50
N LEU A 4 6.35 1.45 4.09
CA LEU A 4 5.32 1.44 5.11
C LEU A 4 5.73 2.28 6.32
N GLY A 5 6.95 2.07 6.82
CA GLY A 5 7.51 2.84 7.94
C GLY A 5 7.75 4.31 7.62
N LYS A 6 8.12 4.62 6.37
CA LYS A 6 8.40 5.98 5.90
C LYS A 6 7.12 6.79 5.68
N LEU A 7 6.07 6.17 5.14
CA LEU A 7 4.81 6.82 4.78
C LEU A 7 3.81 6.84 5.94
N PHE A 8 3.73 5.75 6.71
CA PHE A 8 2.72 5.60 7.77
C PHE A 8 3.33 5.50 9.18
N GLY A 9 4.65 5.43 9.29
CA GLY A 9 5.37 5.37 10.56
C GLY A 9 5.76 3.94 10.98
N LYS A 10 6.80 3.83 11.82
CA LYS A 10 7.34 2.55 12.30
C LYS A 10 6.31 1.61 12.95
N LYS A 11 5.28 2.17 13.58
CA LYS A 11 4.23 1.37 14.23
C LYS A 11 3.52 0.45 13.25
N GLU A 12 3.27 0.94 12.03
CA GLU A 12 2.62 0.13 10.99
C GLU A 12 3.56 -0.95 10.47
N GLU A 13 4.85 -0.64 10.34
CA GLU A 13 5.90 -1.60 9.95
C GLU A 13 6.02 -2.75 10.97
N GLU A 14 6.05 -2.43 12.26
CA GLU A 14 6.02 -3.44 13.33
C GLU A 14 4.72 -4.26 13.32
N LYS A 15 3.58 -3.61 13.04
CA LYS A 15 2.28 -4.29 12.94
C LYS A 15 2.26 -5.26 11.76
N ALA A 16 2.78 -4.84 10.61
CA ALA A 16 2.89 -5.66 9.40
C ALA A 16 3.83 -6.86 9.60
N ALA A 17 4.93 -6.66 10.33
CA ALA A 17 5.87 -7.72 10.66
C ALA A 17 5.32 -8.70 11.72
N SER A 18 4.50 -8.21 12.65
CA SER A 18 3.94 -9.01 13.74
C SER A 18 2.63 -9.70 13.37
N THR A 19 1.97 -9.27 12.30
CA THR A 19 0.66 -9.80 11.89
C THR A 19 0.80 -10.65 10.63
N PRO A 20 0.32 -11.90 10.63
CA PRO A 20 0.38 -12.74 9.43
C PRO A 20 -0.50 -12.17 8.32
N LYS A 21 -0.14 -12.48 7.06
CA LYS A 21 -0.85 -12.02 5.86
C LYS A 21 -2.33 -12.39 5.93
N VAL A 22 -3.18 -11.40 6.20
CA VAL A 22 -4.64 -11.60 6.31
C VAL A 22 -5.27 -11.62 4.92
N ALA A 23 -6.17 -12.57 4.68
CA ALA A 23 -6.97 -12.61 3.46
C ALA A 23 -7.99 -11.45 3.49
N VAL A 24 -7.76 -10.44 2.65
CA VAL A 24 -8.53 -9.19 2.63
C VAL A 24 -9.99 -9.45 2.32
N SER A 25 -10.22 -10.28 1.33
CA SER A 25 -11.54 -10.70 0.86
C SER A 25 -12.35 -11.42 1.95
N LYS A 26 -11.67 -12.20 2.81
CA LYS A 26 -12.31 -12.86 3.96
C LYS A 26 -12.64 -11.86 5.07
N ALA A 27 -11.69 -11.02 5.46
CA ALA A 27 -11.91 -10.01 6.50
C ALA A 27 -12.97 -8.97 6.11
N ALA A 28 -12.96 -8.54 4.84
CA ALA A 28 -13.97 -7.66 4.26
C ALA A 28 -15.39 -8.25 4.41
N THR A 29 -15.55 -9.54 4.11
CA THR A 29 -16.84 -10.22 4.20
C THR A 29 -17.27 -10.47 5.66
N GLU A 30 -16.36 -10.96 6.51
CA GLU A 30 -16.66 -11.27 7.91
C GLU A 30 -17.02 -10.04 8.74
N LYS A 31 -16.34 -8.91 8.48
CA LYS A 31 -16.54 -7.67 9.24
C LYS A 31 -17.40 -6.65 8.49
N SER A 32 -17.90 -6.99 7.29
CA SER A 32 -18.61 -6.08 6.39
C SER A 32 -17.83 -4.77 6.10
N ILE A 33 -16.51 -4.88 5.95
CA ILE A 33 -15.62 -3.76 5.65
C ILE A 33 -15.34 -3.75 4.14
N ALA A 34 -15.27 -2.57 3.53
CA ALA A 34 -14.86 -2.47 2.13
C ALA A 34 -13.41 -2.99 1.97
N PRO A 35 -13.08 -3.78 0.94
CA PRO A 35 -11.77 -4.42 0.82
C PRO A 35 -10.60 -3.43 0.83
N GLU A 36 -10.80 -2.21 0.33
CA GLU A 36 -9.83 -1.11 0.36
C GLU A 36 -9.62 -0.50 1.76
N LYS A 37 -10.56 -0.73 2.68
CA LYS A 37 -10.53 -0.29 4.08
C LYS A 37 -10.13 -1.39 5.05
N VAL A 38 -9.72 -2.55 4.55
CA VAL A 38 -9.18 -3.61 5.40
C VAL A 38 -7.71 -3.30 5.66
N GLY A 39 -7.33 -3.18 6.93
CA GLY A 39 -5.97 -2.96 7.39
C GLY A 39 -5.05 -4.14 7.15
N ILE A 40 -3.78 -3.96 7.52
CA ILE A 40 -2.73 -4.99 7.43
C ILE A 40 -3.00 -6.17 8.38
N ASP A 41 -3.77 -5.90 9.43
CA ASP A 41 -4.23 -6.81 10.47
C ASP A 41 -5.61 -7.42 10.19
N GLY A 42 -6.26 -7.01 9.10
CA GLY A 42 -7.62 -7.42 8.80
C GLY A 42 -8.69 -6.64 9.58
N ASP A 43 -8.34 -5.59 10.31
CA ASP A 43 -9.30 -4.68 10.95
C ASP A 43 -9.70 -3.53 10.03
N PHE A 44 -10.64 -2.70 10.47
CA PHE A 44 -11.04 -1.51 9.72
C PHE A 44 -9.93 -0.45 9.80
N ASP A 45 -9.44 -0.03 8.64
CA ASP A 45 -8.43 1.01 8.50
C ASP A 45 -8.74 1.89 7.28
N GLU A 46 -8.92 3.19 7.51
CA GLU A 46 -9.18 4.14 6.43
C GLU A 46 -8.05 4.27 5.41
N SER A 47 -6.83 3.82 5.74
CA SER A 47 -5.65 3.75 4.88
C SER A 47 -5.19 2.30 4.65
N GLY A 48 -6.06 1.32 4.85
CA GLY A 48 -5.72 -0.10 4.81
C GLY A 48 -5.08 -0.54 3.49
N LEU A 49 -5.67 -0.19 2.35
CA LEU A 49 -5.11 -0.50 1.03
C LEU A 49 -3.74 0.16 0.81
N ALA A 50 -3.56 1.44 1.16
CA ALA A 50 -2.33 2.18 0.97
C ALA A 50 -1.19 1.60 1.83
N LYS A 51 -1.50 1.20 3.07
CA LYS A 51 -0.57 0.47 3.94
C LYS A 51 -0.18 -0.86 3.32
N ARG A 52 -1.13 -1.67 2.87
CA ARG A 52 -0.81 -2.94 2.19
C ARG A 52 0.01 -2.75 0.92
N VAL A 53 -0.29 -1.72 0.13
CA VAL A 53 0.52 -1.36 -1.04
C VAL A 53 1.93 -0.99 -0.61
N ALA A 54 2.10 -0.13 0.40
CA ALA A 54 3.43 0.21 0.91
C ALA A 54 4.21 -1.01 1.41
N GLN A 55 3.55 -1.92 2.14
CA GLN A 55 4.15 -3.20 2.53
C GLN A 55 4.51 -4.06 1.32
N ALA A 56 3.65 -4.13 0.30
CA ALA A 56 3.92 -4.90 -0.90
C ALA A 56 5.10 -4.31 -1.70
N LEU A 57 5.29 -2.98 -1.68
CA LEU A 57 6.46 -2.32 -2.26
C LEU A 57 7.74 -2.70 -1.51
N ASP A 58 7.65 -2.80 -0.18
CA ASP A 58 8.74 -3.27 0.68
C ASP A 58 9.09 -4.74 0.40
N ASP A 59 8.07 -5.61 0.31
CA ASP A 59 8.22 -7.02 -0.09
C ASP A 59 8.85 -7.14 -1.50
N ALA A 60 8.55 -6.20 -2.40
CA ALA A 60 9.12 -6.14 -3.75
C ALA A 60 10.54 -5.54 -3.79
N ASN A 61 11.11 -5.20 -2.62
CA ASN A 61 12.41 -4.59 -2.43
C ASN A 61 12.60 -3.32 -3.30
N ILE A 62 11.55 -2.51 -3.40
CA ILE A 62 11.60 -1.22 -4.09
C ILE A 62 12.28 -0.22 -3.16
N SER A 63 13.15 0.63 -3.70
CA SER A 63 13.87 1.60 -2.89
C SER A 63 12.91 2.64 -2.30
N ASP A 64 12.82 2.68 -0.98
CA ASP A 64 12.10 3.71 -0.23
C ASP A 64 12.82 5.06 -0.27
N ASN A 65 14.08 5.11 -0.73
CA ASN A 65 14.87 6.33 -0.84
C ASN A 65 14.54 7.18 -2.08
N VAL A 66 13.77 6.65 -3.02
CA VAL A 66 13.27 7.44 -4.15
C VAL A 66 12.10 8.33 -3.69
N GLY A 67 11.82 9.41 -4.42
CA GLY A 67 10.67 10.27 -4.19
C GLY A 67 9.37 9.59 -4.63
N LEU A 68 9.00 8.47 -4.02
CA LEU A 68 7.75 7.75 -4.27
C LEU A 68 6.87 7.83 -3.01
N TRP A 69 5.58 8.14 -3.20
CA TRP A 69 4.57 8.20 -2.15
C TRP A 69 3.38 7.35 -2.53
N VAL A 70 2.83 6.64 -1.56
CA VAL A 70 1.61 5.85 -1.72
C VAL A 70 0.48 6.57 -1.01
N ALA A 71 -0.58 6.85 -1.75
CA ALA A 71 -1.84 7.33 -1.23
C ALA A 71 -2.97 6.43 -1.74
N GLN A 72 -4.13 6.52 -1.12
CA GLN A 72 -5.36 5.91 -1.61
C GLN A 72 -6.48 6.93 -1.67
N LYS A 73 -7.40 6.70 -2.60
CA LYS A 73 -8.65 7.45 -2.74
C LYS A 73 -9.76 6.43 -2.98
N GLY A 74 -10.42 6.02 -1.90
CA GLY A 74 -11.34 4.88 -1.96
C GLY A 74 -10.58 3.63 -2.41
N SER A 75 -11.08 2.97 -3.45
CA SER A 75 -10.51 1.77 -4.04
C SER A 75 -9.43 2.03 -5.10
N THR A 76 -9.03 3.29 -5.31
CA THR A 76 -7.97 3.68 -6.25
C THR A 76 -6.68 4.04 -5.49
N VAL A 77 -5.57 3.41 -5.86
CA VAL A 77 -4.24 3.72 -5.31
C VAL A 77 -3.65 4.87 -6.10
N ILE A 78 -3.18 5.92 -5.43
CA ILE A 78 -2.49 7.05 -6.04
C ILE A 78 -1.00 6.96 -5.70
N LEU A 79 -0.17 6.70 -6.70
CA LEU A 79 1.28 6.65 -6.61
C LEU A 79 1.87 8.01 -6.99
N LYS A 80 2.16 8.78 -5.94
CA LYS A 80 3.05 9.94 -5.88
C LYS A 80 4.44 9.69 -6.44
N TYR A 81 4.95 10.29 -7.52
CA TYR A 81 6.35 10.04 -7.92
C TYR A 81 7.15 11.27 -8.38
N ASN A 82 8.43 11.35 -7.98
CA ASN A 82 9.43 12.26 -8.53
C ASN A 82 10.14 11.63 -9.75
N GLU A 83 10.91 12.41 -10.49
CA GLU A 83 11.72 11.88 -11.60
C GLU A 83 12.65 10.73 -11.18
N ASP A 84 13.22 10.80 -9.98
CA ASP A 84 14.09 9.75 -9.42
C ASP A 84 13.38 8.41 -9.21
N ALA A 85 12.04 8.43 -9.11
CA ALA A 85 11.21 7.26 -8.91
C ALA A 85 10.66 6.67 -10.21
N LYS A 86 10.90 7.29 -11.39
CA LYS A 86 10.39 6.80 -12.68
C LYS A 86 10.80 5.36 -12.98
N ASP A 87 12.03 4.98 -12.65
CA ASP A 87 12.56 3.64 -12.90
C ASP A 87 11.87 2.56 -12.07
N VAL A 88 11.44 2.91 -10.84
CA VAL A 88 10.71 1.98 -9.96
C VAL A 88 9.19 2.09 -10.12
N LEU A 89 8.69 3.11 -10.80
CA LEU A 89 7.26 3.40 -10.93
C LEU A 89 6.51 2.24 -11.57
N THR A 90 7.02 1.69 -12.66
CA THR A 90 6.41 0.56 -13.37
C THR A 90 6.26 -0.65 -12.44
N LYS A 91 7.30 -0.93 -11.63
CA LYS A 91 7.28 -2.03 -10.67
C LYS A 91 6.31 -1.73 -9.53
N ALA A 92 6.31 -0.50 -9.02
CA ALA A 92 5.40 -0.06 -7.98
C ALA A 92 3.93 -0.16 -8.42
N GLU A 93 3.63 0.20 -9.67
CA GLU A 93 2.30 0.10 -10.24
C GLU A 93 1.85 -1.36 -10.36
N GLN A 94 2.72 -2.25 -10.83
CA GLN A 94 2.43 -3.69 -10.89
C GLN A 94 2.14 -4.28 -9.50
N VAL A 95 2.95 -3.91 -8.51
CA VAL A 95 2.77 -4.33 -7.13
C VAL A 95 1.43 -3.82 -6.59
N ALA A 96 1.13 -2.53 -6.78
CA ALA A 96 -0.11 -1.92 -6.32
C ALA A 96 -1.36 -2.56 -6.96
N LYS A 97 -1.30 -2.92 -8.26
CA LYS A 97 -2.38 -3.63 -8.95
C LYS A 97 -2.58 -5.06 -8.42
N GLY A 98 -1.54 -5.67 -7.86
CA GLY A 98 -1.60 -7.01 -7.26
C GLY A 98 -2.22 -7.03 -5.85
N VAL A 99 -2.44 -5.87 -5.22
CA VAL A 99 -3.00 -5.82 -3.87
C VAL A 99 -4.51 -6.00 -3.91
N GLU A 100 -5.02 -6.94 -3.12
CA GLU A 100 -6.47 -7.15 -2.97
C GLU A 100 -7.16 -5.86 -2.52
N GLY A 101 -8.25 -5.49 -3.21
CA GLY A 101 -8.99 -4.24 -2.96
C GLY A 101 -8.55 -3.05 -3.81
N ALA A 102 -7.42 -3.13 -4.53
CA ALA A 102 -7.08 -2.14 -5.54
C ALA A 102 -7.94 -2.36 -6.81
N THR A 103 -8.85 -1.43 -7.09
CA THR A 103 -9.63 -1.42 -8.34
C THR A 103 -8.95 -0.63 -9.45
N GLY A 104 -8.03 0.25 -9.09
CA GLY A 104 -7.26 1.06 -10.02
C GLY A 104 -6.00 1.59 -9.36
N VAL A 105 -5.01 1.88 -10.19
CA VAL A 105 -3.76 2.52 -9.77
C VAL A 105 -3.53 3.71 -10.68
N GLU A 106 -3.32 4.87 -10.09
CA GLU A 106 -3.07 6.14 -10.77
C GLU A 106 -1.68 6.63 -10.36
N THR A 107 -0.83 6.93 -11.34
CA THR A 107 0.51 7.47 -11.09
C THR A 107 0.49 8.97 -11.34
N VAL A 108 0.87 9.76 -10.34
CA VAL A 108 0.83 11.22 -10.42
C VAL A 108 2.25 11.76 -10.21
N PRO A 109 2.78 12.56 -11.13
CA PRO A 109 4.06 13.22 -10.91
C PRO A 109 3.92 14.25 -9.77
N ASN A 110 4.87 14.24 -8.85
CA ASN A 110 4.99 15.22 -7.78
C ASN A 110 5.76 16.41 -8.32
N SER A 111 5.02 17.38 -8.89
CA SER A 111 5.53 18.65 -9.44
C SER A 111 5.49 19.76 -8.42
#